data_AF-A0A6I1GJ68-F1
#
_entry.id   AF-A0A6I1GJ68-F1
#
_cell.length_a   1.000
_cell.length_b   1.000
_cell.length_c   1.000
_cell.angle_alpha   90.00
_cell.angle_beta   90.00
_cell.angle_gamma   90.00
#
_symmetry.space_group_name_H-M   'P 1'
#
loop_
_entity.id
_entity.type
_entity.pdbx_description
1 polymer ?
#
loop_
_entity_poly.entity_id
_entity_poly.type
_entity_poly.pdbx_seq_one_letter_code
_entity_poly.pdbx_strand_id
1 'polypeptide(L)' 'MVTSRVWVENMPQYPGIFSLRCDSGDVSARMVLTSTQVELLRASINDALANDAMVRKRLRE' A
#
# COMPACT_ATOMS: atom_id res chain seq x y z
N MET A 1 16.47 12.34 -6.24
CA MET A 1 15.16 11.69 -6.49
C MET A 1 14.51 11.50 -5.14
N VAL A 2 13.40 12.20 -4.86
CA VAL A 2 12.65 11.98 -3.62
C VAL A 2 12.02 10.59 -3.72
N THR A 3 12.26 9.74 -2.74
CA THR A 3 11.66 8.41 -2.70
C THR A 3 10.18 8.57 -2.36
N SER A 4 9.30 8.09 -3.23
CA SER A 4 7.86 8.06 -2.93
C SER A 4 7.63 7.21 -1.69
N ARG A 5 6.96 7.80 -0.69
CA ARG A 5 6.65 7.11 0.57
C ARG A 5 5.16 6.88 0.65
N VAL A 6 4.79 5.66 1.01
CA VAL A 6 3.40 5.27 1.27
C VAL A 6 3.35 4.58 2.62
N TRP A 7 2.42 4.99 3.47
CA TRP A 7 2.23 4.36 4.77
C TRP A 7 0.78 4.46 5.23
N VAL A 8 0.40 3.56 6.15
CA VAL A 8 -0.93 3.51 6.76
C VAL A 8 -0.79 3.87 8.23
N GLU A 9 -1.60 4.82 8.69
CA GLU A 9 -1.66 5.24 10.09
C GLU A 9 -3.00 4.78 10.68
N ASN A 10 -2.98 4.14 11.86
CA ASN A 10 -4.18 3.94 12.66
C ASN A 10 -4.62 5.30 13.24
N MET A 11 -5.91 5.58 13.27
CA MET A 11 -6.47 6.77 13.91
C MET A 11 -7.03 6.39 15.29
N PRO A 12 -6.31 6.64 16.41
CA PRO A 12 -6.70 6.14 17.73
C PRO A 12 -8.05 6.67 18.22
N GLN A 13 -8.46 7.83 17.72
CA GLN A 13 -9.74 8.49 18.02
C GLN A 13 -10.92 7.81 17.33
N TYR A 14 -10.66 7.00 16.29
CA TYR A 14 -11.66 6.34 15.46
C TYR A 14 -11.26 4.87 15.22
N PRO A 15 -11.53 3.96 16.17
CA PRO A 15 -11.16 2.55 16.05
C PRO A 15 -11.71 1.91 14.77
N GLY A 16 -10.83 1.23 14.02
CA GLY A 16 -11.19 0.59 12.75
C GLY A 16 -11.13 1.52 11.53
N ILE A 17 -10.74 2.77 11.72
CA ILE A 17 -10.45 3.73 10.65
C ILE A 17 -8.95 3.97 10.55
N PHE A 18 -8.47 3.94 9.32
CA PHE A 18 -7.06 4.08 8.97
C PHE A 18 -6.88 5.18 7.94
N SER A 19 -5.72 5.84 7.96
CA SER A 19 -5.34 6.81 6.94
C SER A 19 -4.19 6.27 6.11
N LEU A 20 -4.42 6.06 4.82
CA LEU A 20 -3.37 5.83 3.84
C LEU A 20 -2.83 7.18 3.39
N ARG A 21 -1.52 7.38 3.49
CA ARG A 21 -0.83 8.54 2.93
C ARG A 21 0.14 8.09 1.86
N CYS A 22 0.19 8.87 0.78
CA CYS A 22 1.17 8.76 -0.28
C CYS A 22 1.76 10.15 -0.53
N ASP A 23 3.08 10.24 -0.55
CA ASP A 23 3.80 11.47 -0.89
C ASP A 23 4.99 11.13 -1.80
N SER A 24 4.96 11.65 -3.02
CA SER A 24 6.05 11.52 -4.01
C SER A 24 6.91 12.78 -4.13
N GLY A 25 6.60 13.84 -3.38
CA GLY A 25 7.15 15.19 -3.56
C GLY A 25 6.39 16.03 -4.58
N ASP A 26 5.84 15.42 -5.64
CA ASP A 26 4.99 16.10 -6.64
C ASP A 26 3.50 15.92 -6.34
N VAL A 27 3.14 14.77 -5.77
CA VAL A 27 1.76 14.39 -5.48
C VAL A 27 1.67 13.91 -4.05
N SER A 28 0.75 14.52 -3.29
CA SER A 28 0.36 14.09 -1.96
C SER A 28 -1.10 13.65 -1.99
N ALA A 29 -1.37 12.41 -1.59
CA ALA A 29 -2.71 11.87 -1.48
C ALA A 29 -2.96 11.32 -0.07
N ARG A 30 -4.20 11.51 0.41
CA ARG A 30 -4.69 10.92 1.66
C ARG A 30 -6.02 10.24 1.41
N MET A 31 -6.13 9.00 1.86
CA MET A 31 -7.37 8.24 1.82
C MET A 31 -7.72 7.73 3.20
N VAL A 32 -9.02 7.67 3.50
CA VAL A 32 -9.54 7.05 4.71
C VAL A 32 -10.02 5.65 4.35
N LEU A 33 -9.57 4.66 5.11
CA LEU A 33 -9.83 3.25 4.88
C LEU A 33 -10.47 2.63 6.13
N THR A 34 -11.34 1.65 5.94
CA THR A 34 -11.82 0.76 7.00
C THR A 34 -10.86 -0.41 7.21
N SER A 35 -10.98 -1.14 8.32
CA SER A 35 -10.22 -2.37 8.57
C SER A 35 -10.30 -3.37 7.41
N THR A 36 -11.51 -3.61 6.88
CA THR A 36 -11.71 -4.54 5.75
C THR A 36 -10.96 -4.08 4.51
N GLN A 37 -10.97 -2.78 4.21
CA GLN A 37 -10.25 -2.23 3.07
C GLN A 37 -8.73 -2.32 3.24
N VAL A 38 -8.21 -2.18 4.47
CA VAL A 38 -6.79 -2.36 4.76
C VAL A 38 -6.36 -3.81 4.54
N GLU A 39 -7.16 -4.80 4.97
CA GLU A 39 -6.85 -6.21 4.74
C GLU A 39 -6.93 -6.57 3.25
N LEU A 40 -7.90 -6.04 2.51
CA LEU A 40 -7.97 -6.20 1.05
C LEU A 40 -6.76 -5.59 0.34
N LEU A 41 -6.34 -4.39 0.77
CA LEU A 41 -5.13 -3.75 0.24
C LEU A 41 -3.88 -4.61 0.52
N ARG A 42 -3.76 -5.15 1.72
CA ARG A 42 -2.65 -6.05 2.09
C ARG A 42 -2.62 -7.30 1.22
N ALA A 43 -3.77 -7.94 1.00
CA ALA A 43 -3.87 -9.11 0.14
C ALA A 43 -3.45 -8.78 -1.31
N SER A 44 -3.96 -7.67 -1.85
CA SER A 44 -3.61 -7.21 -3.20
C SER A 44 -2.12 -6.94 -3.38
N ILE A 45 -1.46 -6.33 -2.37
CA ILE A 45 -0.01 -6.10 -2.40
C ILE A 45 0.76 -7.43 -2.44
N ASN A 46 0.37 -8.40 -1.60
CA ASN A 46 1.02 -9.71 -1.58
C ASN A 46 0.89 -10.44 -2.92
N ASP A 47 -0.30 -10.40 -3.52
CA ASP A 47 -0.53 -11.01 -4.84
C ASP A 47 0.32 -10.35 -5.93
N ALA A 48 0.42 -9.02 -5.92
CA ALA A 48 1.25 -8.28 -6.86
C ALA A 48 2.74 -8.64 -6.72
N LEU A 49 3.24 -8.76 -5.48
CA LEU A 49 4.62 -9.16 -5.20
C LEU A 49 4.89 -10.60 -5.62
N ALA A 50 3.96 -11.51 -5.38
CA ALA A 50 4.08 -12.91 -5.81
C ALA A 50 4.13 -13.01 -7.34
N ASN A 51 3.27 -12.27 -8.04
CA ASN A 51 3.26 -12.23 -9.50
C ASN A 51 4.55 -11.63 -10.08
N ASP A 52 5.03 -10.52 -9.53
CA ASP A 52 6.31 -9.91 -9.94
C ASP A 52 7.48 -10.88 -9.73
N ALA A 53 7.52 -11.58 -8.59
CA ALA A 53 8.53 -12.61 -8.34
C ALA A 53 8.49 -13.75 -9.38
N MET A 54 7.29 -14.21 -9.75
CA MET A 54 7.11 -15.21 -10.81
C MET A 54 7.61 -14.72 -12.17
N VAL A 55 7.25 -13.49 -12.57
CA VAL A 55 7.69 -12.88 -13.83
C VAL A 55 9.21 -12.76 -13.86
N ARG A 56 9.83 -12.27 -12.78
CA ARG A 56 11.29 -12.16 -12.68
C ARG A 56 11.98 -13.51 -12.76
N LYS A 57 11.39 -14.57 -12.19
CA LYS A 57 11.92 -15.93 -12.31
C LYS A 57 11.87 -16.39 -13.76
N ARG A 58 10.73 -16.21 -14.44
CA ARG A 58 10.54 -16.59 -15.85
C ARG A 58 11.49 -15.88 -16.81
N LEU A 59 11.82 -14.62 -16.54
CA LEU A 59 12.76 -13.85 -17.37
C LEU A 59 14.23 -14.22 -17.17
N ARG A 60 14.55 -15.02 -16.15
CA ARG A 60 15.90 -15.51 -15.85
C ARG A 60 16.16 -16.94 -16.33
N GLU A 61 15.10 -17.64 -16.76
CA GLU A 61 15.14 -18.95 -17.43
C GLU A 61 15.20 -18.76 -18.94
#